data_AF-A0A958A533-F1
#
_entry.id   AF-A0A958A533-F1
#
_cell.length_a   1.000
_cell.length_b   1.000
_cell.length_c   1.000
_cell.angle_alpha   90.00
_cell.angle_beta   90.00
_cell.angle_gamma   90.00
#
_symmetry.space_group_name_H-M   'P 1'
#
loop_
_entity.id
_entity.type
_entity.pdbx_description
1 polymer ?
#
loop_
_entity_poly.entity_id
_entity_poly.type
_entity_poly.pdbx_seq_one_letter_code
_entity_poly.pdbx_strand_id
1 'polypeptide(L)'
;MKLHRRKLRLDTSAIYRICIQGCLDTHWSDYLAGLKIDCTAQSTGQQVTTLTGPLIDQAALLGVLNGLYTFGLPLLSVECLSIEGDEA
;
A
#
# COMPACT_ATOMS: atom_id res chain seq x y z
N MET A 1 20.75 1.03 15.81
CA MET A 1 20.92 -0.10 14.88
C MET A 1 20.89 0.49 13.47
N LYS A 2 22.01 0.39 12.73
CA LYS A 2 22.14 1.03 11.41
C LYS A 2 21.44 0.13 10.38
N LEU A 3 20.24 0.53 9.95
CA LEU A 3 19.62 -0.03 8.75
C LEU A 3 20.62 0.18 7.60
N HIS A 4 21.21 -0.91 7.11
CA HIS A 4 21.95 -0.88 5.86
C HIS A 4 20.94 -0.51 4.78
N ARG A 5 20.86 0.77 4.44
CA ARG A 5 19.87 1.33 3.53
C ARG A 5 20.16 0.82 2.13
N ARG A 6 19.73 -0.40 1.78
CA ARG A 6 19.59 -0.81 0.39
C ARG A 6 18.66 0.20 -0.26
N LYS A 7 19.15 0.78 -1.35
CA LYS A 7 18.48 1.87 -2.05
C LYS A 7 17.33 1.28 -2.85
N LEU A 8 16.09 1.60 -2.48
CA LEU A 8 14.90 1.31 -3.28
C LEU A 8 15.12 1.84 -4.71
N ARG A 9 14.96 0.98 -5.72
CA ARG A 9 14.96 1.36 -7.13
C ARG A 9 13.54 1.26 -7.68
N LEU A 10 13.32 1.84 -8.86
CA LEU A 10 12.00 1.89 -9.46
C LEU A 10 11.46 0.52 -9.86
N ASP A 11 12.34 -0.43 -10.13
CA ASP A 11 12.09 -1.80 -10.60
C ASP A 11 12.18 -2.84 -9.47
N THR A 12 12.39 -2.41 -8.22
CA THR A 12 12.53 -3.33 -7.08
C THR A 12 11.17 -3.63 -6.46
N SER A 13 10.90 -4.92 -6.28
CA SER A 13 9.75 -5.42 -5.53
C SER A 13 9.87 -5.06 -4.04
N ALA A 14 8.75 -4.66 -3.44
CA ALA A 14 8.69 -4.24 -2.04
C ALA A 14 7.30 -4.46 -1.44
N ILE A 15 7.24 -4.68 -0.12
CA ILE A 15 5.98 -4.77 0.61
C ILE A 15 5.55 -3.38 1.04
N TYR A 16 4.34 -2.98 0.68
CA TYR A 16 3.77 -1.69 1.04
C TYR A 16 2.62 -1.81 2.03
N ARG A 17 2.46 -0.75 2.82
CA ARG A 17 1.22 -0.43 3.53
C ARG A 17 0.72 0.93 3.05
N ILE A 18 -0.51 0.97 2.58
CA ILE A 18 -1.16 2.18 2.07
C ILE A 18 -2.41 2.39 2.91
N CYS A 19 -2.55 3.57 3.51
CA CYS A 19 -3.72 3.94 4.29
C CYS A 19 -4.50 5.03 3.57
N ILE A 20 -5.81 4.85 3.46
CA ILE A 20 -6.75 5.83 2.88
C ILE A 20 -7.91 6.10 3.83
N GLN A 21 -8.52 7.28 3.69
CA GLN A 21 -9.78 7.59 4.35
C GLN A 21 -10.96 6.98 3.58
N GLY A 22 -11.90 6.40 4.31
CA GLY A 22 -13.05 5.66 3.78
C GLY A 22 -12.88 4.15 3.90
N CYS A 23 -13.93 3.41 3.54
CA CYS A 23 -13.88 1.96 3.43
C CYS A 23 -13.97 1.51 1.96
N LEU A 24 -13.05 0.64 1.56
CA LEU A 24 -13.03 -0.02 0.26
C LEU A 24 -13.40 -1.50 0.46
N ASP A 25 -14.32 -1.99 -0.38
CA ASP A 25 -14.71 -3.41 -0.36
C ASP A 25 -13.53 -4.32 -0.77
N THR A 26 -13.45 -5.51 -0.18
CA THR A 26 -12.38 -6.48 -0.46
C THR A 26 -12.38 -6.97 -1.90
N HIS A 27 -13.50 -6.87 -2.63
CA HIS A 27 -13.58 -7.18 -4.06
C HIS A 27 -12.64 -6.33 -4.93
N TRP A 28 -12.18 -5.17 -4.45
CA TRP A 28 -11.22 -4.33 -5.17
C TRP A 28 -9.78 -4.84 -5.12
N SER A 29 -9.50 -5.89 -4.32
CA SER A 29 -8.17 -6.48 -4.18
C SER A 29 -7.55 -6.84 -5.54
N ASP A 30 -8.31 -7.48 -6.42
CA ASP A 30 -7.80 -7.92 -7.73
C ASP A 30 -7.43 -6.75 -8.64
N TYR A 31 -8.14 -5.63 -8.52
CA TYR A 31 -7.85 -4.39 -9.26
C TYR A 31 -6.68 -3.60 -8.66
N LEU A 32 -6.32 -3.86 -7.41
CA LEU A 32 -5.26 -3.17 -6.67
C LEU A 32 -4.08 -4.12 -6.42
N ALA A 33 -3.70 -4.85 -7.47
CA ALA A 33 -2.53 -5.74 -7.50
C ALA A 33 -2.54 -6.86 -6.45
N GLY A 34 -3.73 -7.30 -6.02
CA GLY A 34 -3.89 -8.36 -5.02
C GLY A 34 -3.52 -7.95 -3.60
N LEU A 35 -3.46 -6.64 -3.31
CA LEU A 35 -3.20 -6.15 -1.97
C LEU A 35 -4.32 -6.58 -1.00
N LYS A 36 -3.94 -7.06 0.18
CA LYS A 36 -4.90 -7.34 1.25
C LYS A 36 -5.56 -6.04 1.68
N ILE A 37 -6.89 -6.01 1.69
CA ILE A 37 -7.70 -4.86 2.10
C ILE A 37 -8.28 -5.12 3.49
N ASP A 38 -8.10 -4.18 4.41
CA ASP A 38 -8.68 -4.21 5.75
C ASP A 38 -9.32 -2.85 6.09
N CYS A 39 -10.61 -2.83 6.39
CA CYS A 39 -11.33 -1.64 6.82
C CYS A 39 -11.49 -1.61 8.34
N THR A 40 -11.09 -0.50 8.97
CA THR A 40 -11.28 -0.27 10.40
C THR A 40 -11.95 1.07 10.66
N ALA A 41 -12.76 1.13 11.72
CA ALA A 41 -13.27 2.39 12.26
C ALA A 41 -12.29 2.89 13.33
N GLN A 42 -11.82 4.13 13.18
CA GLN A 42 -11.04 4.80 14.20
C GLN A 42 -11.93 5.23 15.37
N SER A 43 -11.32 5.52 16.52
CA SER A 43 -12.02 6.04 17.70
C SER A 43 -12.77 7.35 17.45
N THR A 44 -12.37 8.10 16.42
CA THR A 44 -13.03 9.32 15.93
C THR A 44 -14.29 9.06 15.11
N GLY A 45 -14.62 7.79 14.83
CA GLY A 45 -15.70 7.39 13.92
C GLY A 45 -15.31 7.42 12.44
N GLN A 46 -14.11 7.89 12.10
CA GLN A 46 -13.60 7.89 10.73
C GLN A 46 -13.25 6.47 10.28
N GLN A 47 -13.73 6.08 9.09
CA GLN A 47 -13.32 4.82 8.47
C GLN A 47 -11.96 4.98 7.78
N VAL A 48 -11.11 3.98 7.92
CA VAL A 48 -9.81 3.89 7.27
C VAL A 48 -9.64 2.51 6.65
N THR A 49 -9.22 2.49 5.39
CA THR A 49 -8.82 1.26 4.72
C THR A 49 -7.29 1.17 4.70
N THR A 50 -6.78 0.00 5.06
CA THR A 50 -5.37 -0.34 4.94
C THR A 50 -5.21 -1.38 3.84
N LEU A 51 -4.43 -1.05 2.82
CA LEU A 51 -3.99 -1.97 1.78
C LEU A 51 -2.57 -2.43 2.10
N THR A 52 -2.32 -3.74 2.16
CA THR A 52 -1.00 -4.29 2.48
C THR A 52 -0.63 -5.47 1.59
N GLY A 53 0.59 -5.49 1.09
CA GLY A 53 1.10 -6.61 0.30
C GLY A 53 2.30 -6.25 -0.57
N PRO A 54 2.83 -7.25 -1.29
CA PRO A 54 3.95 -7.05 -2.22
C PRO A 54 3.47 -6.32 -3.48
N LEU A 55 4.31 -5.42 -3.99
CA LEU A 55 4.18 -4.81 -5.30
C LEU A 55 5.47 -5.04 -6.06
N ILE A 56 5.36 -5.43 -7.33
CA ILE A 56 6.50 -5.89 -8.14
C ILE A 56 7.50 -4.77 -8.44
N ASP A 57 7.04 -3.51 -8.48
CA ASP A 57 7.86 -2.33 -8.75
C ASP A 57 7.12 -1.03 -8.34
N GLN A 58 7.74 0.13 -8.58
CA GLN A 58 7.13 1.45 -8.35
C GLN A 58 6.00 1.78 -9.34
N ALA A 59 5.98 1.17 -10.53
CA ALA A 59 4.91 1.41 -11.49
C ALA A 59 3.58 0.79 -11.01
N ALA A 60 3.64 -0.40 -10.41
CA ALA A 60 2.51 -1.05 -9.74
C ALA A 60 1.99 -0.20 -8.57
N LEU A 61 2.90 0.35 -7.74
CA LEU A 61 2.52 1.29 -6.67
C LEU A 61 1.79 2.52 -7.22
N LEU A 62 2.31 3.15 -8.27
CA LEU A 62 1.66 4.30 -8.90
C LEU A 62 0.28 3.93 -9.48
N GLY A 63 0.15 2.74 -10.06
CA GLY A 63 -1.14 2.23 -10.53
C GLY A 63 -2.18 2.13 -9.41
N VAL A 64 -1.80 1.58 -8.27
CA VAL A 64 -2.65 1.50 -7.07
C VAL A 64 -3.04 2.90 -6.59
N LEU A 65 -2.07 3.82 -6.43
CA LEU A 65 -2.35 5.19 -5.94
C LEU A 65 -3.27 5.98 -6.89
N ASN A 66 -3.08 5.82 -8.20
CA ASN A 66 -3.96 6.44 -9.20
C ASN A 66 -5.37 5.85 -9.15
N GLY A 67 -5.51 4.54 -8.94
CA GLY A 67 -6.80 3.89 -8.74
C GLY A 67 -7.54 4.46 -7.53
N LEU A 68 -6.86 4.54 -6.39
CA LEU A 68 -7.42 5.11 -5.16
C LEU A 68 -7.85 6.58 -5.33
N TYR A 69 -7.03 7.39 -6.02
CA TYR A 69 -7.39 8.77 -6.36
C TYR A 69 -8.64 8.85 -7.25
N THR A 70 -8.74 7.97 -8.25
CA THR A 70 -9.89 7.93 -9.16
C THR A 70 -11.18 7.57 -8.44
N PHE A 71 -11.11 6.76 -7.38
CA PHE A 71 -12.25 6.48 -6.50
C PHE A 71 -12.61 7.64 -5.55
N GLY A 72 -11.85 8.72 -5.55
CA GLY A 72 -12.07 9.86 -4.66
C GLY A 72 -11.72 9.58 -3.20
N LEU A 73 -10.86 8.58 -2.95
CA LEU A 73 -10.47 8.17 -1.61
C LEU A 73 -9.19 8.93 -1.18
N PRO A 74 -9.25 9.79 -0.14
CA PRO A 74 -8.08 10.55 0.29
C PRO A 74 -6.97 9.65 0.83
N LEU A 75 -5.75 9.85 0.33
CA LEU A 75 -4.56 9.16 0.79
C LEU A 75 -4.09 9.72 2.14
N LEU A 76 -3.89 8.84 3.11
CA LEU A 76 -3.39 9.19 4.46
C LEU A 76 -1.89 8.90 4.59
N SER A 77 -1.43 7.74 4.13
CA SER A 77 0.00 7.40 4.16
C SER A 77 0.36 6.30 3.16
N VAL A 78 1.64 6.26 2.80
CA VAL A 78 2.29 5.19 2.05
C VAL A 78 3.59 4.84 2.76
N GLU A 79 3.74 3.58 3.13
CA GLU A 79 4.89 3.08 3.88
C GLU A 79 5.49 1.86 3.16
N CYS A 80 6.80 1.90 2.89
CA CYS A 80 7.56 0.75 2.42
C CYS A 80 8.02 -0.06 3.64
N LEU A 81 7.46 -1.26 3.82
CA LEU A 81 7.72 -2.11 4.98
C LEU A 81 9.00 -2.93 4.83
N SER A 82 9.27 -3.45 3.62
CA SER A 82 10.49 -4.19 3.28
C SER A 82 10.73 -4.16 1.77
N ILE A 83 11.96 -4.47 1.36
CA ILE A 83 12.37 -4.56 -0.05
C ILE A 83 12.78 -6.01 -0.31
N GLU A 84 12.32 -6.62 -1.40
CA GLU A 84 12.68 -8.00 -1.75
C GLU A 84 14.20 -8.12 -1.95
N GLY A 85 14.79 -9.21 -1.41
CA GLY A 85 16.24 -9.38 -1.27
C GLY A 85 16.78 -9.23 0.16
N ASP A 86 15.90 -9.05 1.15
CA ASP A 86 16.23 -9.04 2.59
C ASP A 86 16.57 -10.45 3.16
N GLU A 87 16.54 -11.50 2.34
CA GLU A 87 17.13 -12.78 2.68
C GLU A 87 18.63 -12.78 2.33
N ALA A 88 19.44 -12.70 3.39
CA ALA A 88 20.83 -13.18 3.40
C ALA A 88 20.93 -14.31 4.42
#